data_AF-A0A183U984-F1
#
_entry.id   AF-A0A183U984-F1
#
_cell.length_a   1.000
_cell.length_b   1.000
_cell.length_c   1.000
_cell.angle_alpha   90.00
_cell.angle_beta   90.00
_cell.angle_gamma   90.00
#
_symmetry.space_group_name_H-M   'P 1'
#
loop_
_entity.id
_entity.type
_entity.pdbx_description
1 polymer ?
#
loop_
_entity_poly.entity_id
_entity_poly.type
_entity_poly.pdbx_seq_one_letter_code
_entity_poly.pdbx_strand_id
1 'polypeptide(L)'
;MLNVGIHKTYGLKHTRRRLRQNVYPTAFSPSFTAFFEWLTHPFRELEITDNALMIFGLIQLRALSSVLERSIEVIQPEGRCAVFGEEFASRKPITITFHRYAYNLGEHYNSTDVA
;
A
#
# COMPACT_ATOMS: atom_id res chain seq x y z
N MET A 1 30.70 -16.13 56.90
CA MET A 1 29.27 -16.41 56.60
C MET A 1 28.63 -15.13 56.10
N LEU A 2 27.79 -15.26 55.06
CA LEU A 2 27.02 -14.26 54.30
C LEU A 2 26.25 -13.26 55.20
N ASN A 3 26.14 -11.96 54.84
CA ASN A 3 25.04 -11.29 54.10
C ASN A 3 24.47 -10.16 55.02
N VAL A 4 23.91 -9.00 54.63
CA VAL A 4 23.71 -8.22 53.40
C VAL A 4 23.72 -6.77 53.89
N GLY A 5 24.43 -5.87 53.20
CA GLY A 5 24.36 -4.43 53.44
C GLY A 5 23.20 -3.80 52.66
N ILE A 6 22.44 -2.90 53.31
CA ILE A 6 21.57 -1.96 52.62
C ILE A 6 21.88 -0.57 53.18
N HIS A 7 22.59 0.24 52.39
CA HIS A 7 22.71 1.68 52.63
C HIS A 7 22.17 2.42 51.41
N LYS A 8 21.16 3.27 51.64
CA LYS A 8 20.58 4.22 50.69
C LYS A 8 21.62 5.30 50.35
N THR A 9 21.77 5.60 49.06
CA THR A 9 22.26 6.90 48.59
C THR A 9 21.39 7.41 47.44
N TYR A 10 21.02 8.68 47.56
CA TYR A 10 20.18 9.43 46.63
C TYR A 10 20.97 9.80 45.37
N GLY A 11 20.40 9.51 44.21
CA GLY A 11 20.92 9.97 42.91
C GLY A 11 19.77 10.26 41.97
N LEU A 12 19.42 11.54 41.81
CA LEU A 12 18.54 11.99 40.73
C LEU A 12 19.17 11.66 39.38
N LYS A 13 18.51 10.81 38.59
CA LYS A 13 18.74 10.70 37.15
C LYS A 13 17.42 10.90 36.43
N HIS A 14 17.21 12.11 35.93
CA HIS A 14 16.15 12.42 34.98
C HIS A 14 16.28 11.49 33.77
N THR A 15 15.43 10.48 33.70
CA THR A 15 15.30 9.64 32.52
C THR A 15 14.33 10.36 31.58
N ARG A 16 14.84 11.31 30.78
CA ARG A 16 14.09 11.82 29.62
C ARG A 16 13.98 10.70 28.61
N ARG A 17 12.85 10.01 28.61
CA ARG A 17 12.41 9.14 27.52
C ARG A 17 12.16 10.04 26.30
N ARG A 18 13.21 10.31 25.50
CA ARG A 18 13.01 10.85 24.14
C ARG A 18 12.37 9.75 23.33
N LEU A 19 11.08 9.91 23.05
CA LEU A 19 10.41 9.25 21.94
C LEU A 19 11.26 9.57 20.70
N ARG A 20 11.95 8.57 20.17
CA ARG A 20 12.64 8.72 18.89
C ARG A 20 11.56 8.96 17.85
N GLN A 21 11.67 10.13 17.23
CA GLN A 21 10.87 10.60 16.12
C GLN A 21 10.86 9.54 15.01
N ASN A 22 9.73 9.47 14.31
CA ASN A 22 9.52 8.71 13.07
C ASN A 22 10.79 8.63 12.23
N VAL A 23 11.38 7.45 12.16
CA VAL A 23 12.35 7.13 11.14
C VAL A 23 11.55 6.76 9.90
N TYR A 24 11.16 7.77 9.12
CA TYR A 24 11.01 7.53 7.70
C TYR A 24 12.42 7.20 7.19
N PRO A 25 12.65 6.05 6.52
CA PRO A 25 13.96 5.73 5.99
C PRO A 25 14.35 6.80 4.98
N THR A 26 15.32 7.63 5.35
CA THR A 26 15.95 8.59 4.46
C THR A 26 16.79 7.81 3.46
N ALA A 27 16.41 7.91 2.19
CA ALA A 27 17.01 7.32 0.99
C ALA A 27 16.63 5.85 0.71
N PHE A 28 15.53 5.70 -0.05
CA PHE A 28 15.29 4.50 -0.84
C PHE A 28 16.28 4.42 -2.01
N SER A 29 16.62 3.20 -2.47
CA SER A 29 17.47 2.97 -3.65
C SER A 29 16.96 3.77 -4.87
N PRO A 30 17.84 4.29 -5.76
CA PRO A 30 17.41 4.97 -6.99
C PRO A 30 16.40 4.15 -7.81
N SER A 31 16.53 2.81 -7.81
CA SER A 31 15.58 1.90 -8.46
C SER A 31 14.21 1.90 -7.79
N PHE A 32 14.14 1.96 -6.47
CA PHE A 32 12.89 2.02 -5.72
C PHE A 32 12.24 3.38 -5.83
N THR A 33 13.02 4.48 -5.76
CA THR A 33 12.46 5.84 -5.92
C THR A 33 11.90 6.01 -7.33
N ALA A 34 12.63 5.62 -8.38
CA ALA A 34 12.14 5.67 -9.75
C ALA A 34 10.91 4.76 -9.94
N PHE A 35 10.91 3.57 -9.34
CA PHE A 35 9.76 2.66 -9.37
C PHE A 35 8.54 3.23 -8.63
N PHE A 36 8.73 3.81 -7.45
CA PHE A 36 7.67 4.40 -6.65
C PHE A 36 7.13 5.67 -7.31
N GLU A 37 7.98 6.49 -7.90
CA GLU A 37 7.57 7.61 -8.74
C GLU A 37 6.80 7.12 -9.96
N TRP A 38 7.27 6.11 -10.68
CA TRP A 38 6.54 5.51 -11.80
C TRP A 38 5.18 4.93 -11.38
N LEU A 39 5.11 4.28 -10.21
CA LEU A 39 3.87 3.75 -9.63
C LEU A 39 2.88 4.86 -9.28
N THR A 40 3.36 6.01 -8.81
CA THR A 40 2.52 7.09 -8.28
C THR A 40 2.28 8.23 -9.26
N HIS A 41 3.09 8.34 -10.32
CA HIS A 41 3.02 9.40 -11.34
C HIS A 41 1.61 9.62 -11.91
N PRO A 42 0.84 8.58 -12.28
CA PRO A 42 -0.50 8.76 -12.84
C PRO A 42 -1.53 9.28 -11.83
N PHE A 43 -1.21 9.23 -10.53
CA PHE A 43 -2.14 9.57 -9.45
C PHE A 43 -1.82 10.92 -8.79
N ARG A 44 -0.81 11.66 -9.29
CA ARG A 44 -0.41 12.96 -8.71
C ARG A 44 -1.46 14.07 -8.92
N GLU A 45 -2.31 13.94 -9.94
CA GLU A 45 -3.35 14.93 -10.29
C GLU A 45 -4.76 14.52 -9.86
N LEU A 46 -4.95 13.30 -9.35
CA LEU A 46 -6.21 12.95 -8.71
C LEU A 46 -6.33 13.77 -7.43
N GLU A 47 -7.26 14.73 -7.41
CA GLU A 47 -7.73 15.35 -6.19
C GLU A 47 -7.94 14.24 -5.17
N ILE A 48 -7.23 14.31 -4.04
CA ILE A 48 -7.33 13.31 -2.98
C ILE A 48 -8.76 13.42 -2.41
N THR A 49 -9.71 12.76 -3.06
CA THR A 49 -11.09 12.65 -2.58
C THR A 49 -11.08 11.60 -1.49
N ASP A 50 -10.60 11.94 -0.28
CA ASP A 50 -10.69 11.25 1.03
C ASP A 50 -10.51 9.71 1.13
N ASN A 51 -10.32 9.00 0.03
CA ASN A 51 -10.37 7.55 -0.10
C ASN A 51 -8.96 7.04 -0.37
N ALA A 52 -8.10 7.12 0.64
CA ALA A 52 -6.75 6.56 0.59
C ALA A 52 -6.75 5.08 0.15
N LEU A 53 -7.78 4.31 0.54
CA LEU A 53 -8.04 2.93 0.11
C LEU A 53 -8.07 2.78 -1.42
N MET A 54 -8.71 3.72 -2.12
CA MET A 54 -8.78 3.73 -3.58
C MET A 54 -7.39 3.92 -4.20
N ILE A 55 -6.60 4.88 -3.69
CA ILE A 55 -5.24 5.15 -4.17
C ILE A 55 -4.33 3.93 -3.95
N PHE A 56 -4.40 3.31 -2.77
CA PHE A 56 -3.63 2.09 -2.49
C PHE A 56 -4.04 0.93 -3.39
N GLY A 57 -5.34 0.74 -3.65
CA GLY A 57 -5.83 -0.29 -4.58
C GLY A 57 -5.29 -0.11 -6.00
N LEU A 58 -5.34 1.11 -6.54
CA LEU A 58 -4.85 1.42 -7.89
C LEU A 58 -3.33 1.17 -8.03
N ILE A 59 -2.54 1.57 -7.03
CA ILE A 59 -1.09 1.33 -7.01
C ILE A 59 -0.80 -0.18 -6.96
N GLN A 60 -1.54 -0.94 -6.15
CA GLN A 60 -1.38 -2.39 -6.05
C GLN A 60 -1.69 -3.07 -7.39
N LEU A 61 -2.75 -2.65 -8.10
CA LEU A 61 -3.09 -3.21 -9.41
C LEU A 61 -2.02 -2.93 -10.46
N ARG A 62 -1.46 -1.72 -10.49
CA ARG A 62 -0.35 -1.38 -11.40
C ARG A 62 0.94 -2.13 -11.08
N ALA A 63 1.26 -2.28 -9.79
CA ALA A 63 2.39 -3.09 -9.37
C ALA A 63 2.19 -4.56 -9.74
N LEU A 64 0.98 -5.09 -9.55
CA LEU A 64 0.65 -6.48 -9.83
C LEU A 64 0.68 -6.78 -11.34
N SER A 65 0.17 -5.89 -12.19
CA SER A 65 0.24 -6.05 -13.65
C SER A 65 1.68 -6.13 -14.14
N SER A 66 2.57 -5.33 -13.55
CA SER A 66 4.00 -5.34 -13.87
C SER A 66 4.70 -6.63 -13.43
N VAL A 67 4.45 -7.10 -12.20
CA VAL A 67 5.06 -8.34 -11.69
C VAL A 67 4.56 -9.57 -12.45
N LEU A 68 3.29 -9.58 -12.86
CA LEU A 68 2.71 -10.69 -13.61
C LEU A 68 2.92 -10.59 -15.12
N GLU A 69 3.44 -9.45 -15.61
CA GLU A 69 3.54 -9.12 -17.04
C GLU A 69 2.22 -9.43 -17.77
N ARG A 70 1.10 -8.98 -17.21
CA ARG A 70 -0.24 -9.17 -17.76
C ARG A 70 -1.10 -7.95 -17.48
N SER A 71 -1.97 -7.62 -18.42
CA SER A 71 -2.98 -6.62 -18.18
C SER A 71 -3.99 -7.11 -17.14
N ILE A 72 -4.50 -6.19 -16.34
CA ILE A 72 -5.57 -6.43 -15.36
C ILE A 72 -6.75 -5.56 -15.75
N GLU A 73 -7.90 -6.21 -15.98
CA GLU A 73 -9.16 -5.58 -16.31
C GLU A 73 -10.06 -5.56 -15.08
N VAL A 74 -10.46 -4.38 -14.67
CA VAL A 74 -11.33 -4.17 -13.50
C VAL A 74 -12.70 -3.76 -13.97
N ILE A 75 -13.66 -4.67 -13.83
CA ILE A 75 -15.07 -4.41 -14.10
C ILE A 75 -15.67 -3.67 -12.90
N GLN A 76 -16.14 -2.44 -13.12
CA GLN A 76 -16.81 -1.64 -12.11
C GLN A 76 -18.33 -1.92 -12.08
N PRO A 77 -19.02 -1.60 -10.97
CA PRO A 77 -20.45 -1.82 -10.85
C PRO A 77 -21.28 -1.14 -11.94
N GLU A 78 -20.81 -0.02 -12.49
CA GLU A 78 -21.49 0.70 -13.58
C GLU A 78 -21.20 0.10 -14.98
N GLY A 79 -20.55 -1.06 -15.06
CA GLY A 79 -20.16 -1.70 -16.32
C GLY A 79 -18.95 -1.06 -17.01
N ARG A 80 -18.31 -0.06 -16.39
CA ARG A 80 -17.05 0.52 -16.88
C ARG A 80 -15.90 -0.44 -16.61
N CYS A 81 -14.99 -0.58 -17.56
CA CYS A 81 -13.76 -1.36 -17.39
C CYS A 81 -12.56 -0.41 -17.24
N ALA A 82 -11.77 -0.57 -16.18
CA ALA A 82 -10.47 0.08 -16.05
C ALA A 82 -9.37 -0.94 -16.36
N VAL A 83 -8.39 -0.56 -17.18
CA VAL A 83 -7.30 -1.46 -17.62
C VAL A 83 -5.98 -0.98 -17.04
N PHE A 84 -5.22 -1.91 -16.46
CA PHE A 84 -3.88 -1.67 -15.93
C PHE A 84 -2.89 -2.56 -16.67
N GLY A 85 -1.70 -2.05 -16.99
CA GLY A 85 -0.69 -2.80 -17.72
C GLY A 85 -1.01 -2.99 -19.20
N GLU A 86 -1.49 -1.93 -19.88
CA GLU A 86 -1.82 -1.96 -21.31
C GLU A 86 -0.62 -2.37 -22.18
N GLU A 87 0.60 -2.13 -21.72
CA GLU A 87 1.84 -2.61 -22.35
C GLU A 87 1.93 -4.15 -22.46
N PHE A 88 1.11 -4.87 -21.68
CA PHE A 88 1.03 -6.34 -21.68
C PHE A 88 -0.21 -6.87 -22.43
N ALA A 89 -0.88 -6.04 -23.25
CA ALA A 89 -2.11 -6.41 -23.97
C ALA A 89 -1.98 -7.60 -24.94
N SER A 90 -0.76 -8.03 -25.28
CA SER A 90 -0.52 -9.23 -26.11
C SER A 90 -0.85 -10.54 -25.41
N ARG A 91 -1.03 -10.54 -24.08
CA ARG A 91 -1.39 -11.72 -23.28
C ARG A 91 -2.86 -11.64 -22.83
N LYS A 92 -3.48 -12.80 -22.55
CA LYS A 92 -4.84 -12.84 -22.00
C LYS A 92 -4.88 -12.05 -20.68
N PRO A 93 -5.81 -11.07 -20.54
CA PRO A 93 -5.94 -10.25 -19.34
C PRO A 93 -6.39 -11.07 -18.14
N ILE A 94 -6.07 -10.58 -16.95
CA ILE A 94 -6.65 -11.02 -15.69
C ILE A 94 -7.86 -10.14 -15.41
N THR A 95 -9.05 -10.71 -15.37
CA THR A 95 -10.29 -9.97 -15.09
C THR A 95 -10.64 -10.07 -13.61
N ILE A 96 -10.93 -8.93 -12.99
CA ILE A 96 -11.43 -8.83 -11.61
C ILE A 96 -12.65 -7.91 -11.58
N THR A 97 -13.51 -8.07 -10.57
CA THR A 97 -14.65 -7.17 -10.35
C THR A 97 -14.40 -6.29 -9.13
N PHE A 98 -14.69 -5.00 -9.24
CA PHE A 98 -14.71 -4.09 -8.11
C PHE A 98 -16.13 -3.97 -7.58
N HIS A 99 -16.29 -4.14 -6.26
CA HIS A 99 -17.57 -3.99 -5.60
C HIS A 99 -17.47 -3.00 -4.45
N ARG A 100 -18.51 -2.18 -4.32
CA ARG A 100 -18.70 -1.24 -3.22
C ARG A 100 -19.99 -1.62 -2.50
N TYR A 101 -19.91 -1.93 -1.21
CA TYR A 101 -21.08 -2.29 -0.37
C TYR A 101 -21.80 -3.58 -0.76
N ALA A 102 -21.26 -4.39 -1.68
CA ALA A 102 -21.79 -5.73 -1.92
C ALA A 102 -21.65 -6.57 -0.65
N TYR A 103 -22.69 -7.33 -0.29
CA TYR A 103 -22.73 -8.18 0.90
C TYR A 103 -22.51 -7.44 2.23
N ASN A 104 -22.82 -6.14 2.30
CA ASN A 104 -22.49 -5.26 3.44
C ASN A 104 -20.96 -5.19 3.74
N LEU A 105 -20.11 -5.59 2.80
CA LEU A 105 -18.66 -5.43 2.88
C LEU A 105 -18.26 -4.06 2.31
N GLY A 106 -17.13 -3.50 2.78
CA GLY A 106 -16.59 -2.26 2.23
C GLY A 106 -16.16 -2.36 0.75
N GLU A 107 -15.27 -1.47 0.32
CA GLU A 107 -14.66 -1.56 -1.01
C GLU A 107 -13.77 -2.80 -1.12
N HIS A 108 -13.97 -3.63 -2.14
CA HIS A 108 -13.18 -4.84 -2.34
C HIS A 108 -13.14 -5.30 -3.80
N TYR A 109 -12.11 -6.08 -4.13
CA TYR A 109 -11.94 -6.73 -5.43
C TYR A 109 -12.22 -8.24 -5.29
N ASN A 110 -12.97 -8.80 -6.24
CA ASN A 110 -13.19 -10.24 -6.33
C ASN A 110 -12.57 -10.79 -7.62
N SER A 111 -12.10 -12.04 -7.54
CA SER A 111 -11.75 -12.81 -8.73
C SER A 111 -13.00 -13.16 -9.53
N THR A 112 -12.91 -13.13 -10.86
CA THR A 112 -13.97 -13.61 -11.74
C THR A 112 -13.40 -14.44 -12.87
N ASP A 113 -14.23 -15.25 -13.50
CA ASP A 113 -13.95 -15.77 -14.84
C ASP A 113 -14.69 -14.95 -15.88
N VAL A 114 -14.25 -15.04 -17.13
CA VAL A 114 -14.93 -14.44 -18.27
C VAL A 114 -16.01 -15.43 -18.70
N ALA A 115 -17.28 -15.00 -18.69
CA ALA A 115 -18.42 -15.83 -19.07
C ALA A 115 -18.40 -16.20 -20.57
#